data_AF-A0A8R1TCU1-F1
#
_entry.id   AF-A0A8R1TCU1-F1
#
_cell.length_a   1.000
_cell.length_b   1.000
_cell.length_c   1.000
_cell.angle_alpha   90.00
_cell.angle_beta   90.00
_cell.angle_gamma   90.00
#
_symmetry.space_group_name_H-M   'P 1'
#
loop_
_entity.id
_entity.type
_entity.pdbx_description
1 polymer ?
#
loop_
_entity_poly.entity_id
_entity_poly.type
_entity_poly.pdbx_seq_one_letter_code
_entity_poly.pdbx_strand_id
1 'polypeptide(L)'
;MNFLSNLLQRAAIINYRAPQILSVLHTPPVTGLTIVPSRGFKVFGKVRKRCKDCYFVTRDQRLYNLCKTFQKHKQMSIRHTDKAYYILTGVQQKKQREW
;
A
#
# COMPACT_ATOMS: atom_id res chain seq x y z
N MET A 1 56.72 -7.52 -20.91
CA MET A 1 56.05 -6.89 -19.75
C MET A 1 54.61 -7.34 -19.75
N ASN A 2 54.14 -7.90 -18.62
CA ASN A 2 52.80 -8.46 -18.31
C ASN A 2 52.72 -9.99 -18.53
N PHE A 3 53.36 -10.83 -17.71
CA PHE A 3 53.03 -11.29 -16.34
C PHE A 3 51.82 -12.27 -16.24
N LEU A 4 52.18 -13.56 -16.25
CA LEU A 4 51.74 -14.68 -15.37
C LEU A 4 50.23 -14.99 -15.32
N SER A 5 49.73 -15.97 -16.08
CA SER A 5 49.75 -17.43 -15.82
C SER A 5 48.95 -17.88 -14.58
N ASN A 6 47.76 -18.39 -14.86
CA ASN A 6 46.91 -19.19 -13.98
C ASN A 6 47.67 -20.41 -13.43
N LEU A 7 47.74 -20.55 -12.11
CA LEU A 7 48.18 -21.75 -11.43
C LEU A 7 47.42 -21.90 -10.11
N LEU A 8 47.11 -23.16 -9.79
CA LEU A 8 46.58 -23.71 -8.53
C LEU A 8 45.07 -23.96 -8.46
N GLN A 9 44.75 -25.03 -9.19
CA GLN A 9 43.77 -26.04 -8.87
C GLN A 9 44.06 -26.72 -7.50
N ARG A 10 42.97 -27.19 -6.86
CA ARG A 10 42.86 -28.28 -5.87
C ARG A 10 43.09 -27.97 -4.39
N ALA A 11 41.98 -27.98 -3.65
CA ALA A 11 41.88 -28.76 -2.41
C ALA A 11 40.54 -29.49 -2.43
N ALA A 12 40.59 -30.80 -2.23
CA ALA A 12 39.45 -31.70 -2.25
C ALA A 12 39.14 -32.19 -0.83
N ILE A 13 37.88 -32.59 -0.63
CA ILE A 13 37.37 -33.51 0.42
C ILE A 13 37.24 -32.77 1.78
N ILE A 14 36.08 -32.77 2.46
CA ILE A 14 35.44 -33.94 3.08
C ILE A 14 33.91 -33.87 2.99
N ASN A 15 33.33 -34.97 2.51
CA ASN A 15 31.91 -35.31 2.62
C ASN A 15 31.57 -35.68 4.06
N TYR A 16 30.69 -34.94 4.71
CA TYR A 16 30.02 -35.40 5.94
C TYR A 16 28.57 -35.74 5.58
N ARG A 17 28.30 -37.03 5.40
CA ARG A 17 26.94 -37.56 5.25
C ARG A 17 26.24 -37.49 6.60
N ALA A 18 25.37 -36.51 6.80
CA ALA A 18 24.39 -36.55 7.88
C ALA A 18 23.16 -37.36 7.40
N PRO A 19 22.70 -38.39 8.12
CA PRO A 19 21.47 -39.08 7.78
C PRO A 19 20.28 -38.15 8.06
N GLN A 20 19.54 -37.84 7.00
CA GLN A 20 18.32 -37.03 7.08
C GLN A 20 17.21 -37.90 7.67
N ILE A 21 16.80 -37.60 8.91
CA ILE A 21 15.57 -38.16 9.47
C ILE A 21 14.40 -37.46 8.78
N LEU A 22 13.74 -38.18 7.86
CA LEU A 22 12.52 -37.76 7.17
C LEU A 22 11.33 -37.80 8.15
N SER A 23 11.05 -36.69 8.83
CA SER A 23 9.74 -36.46 9.44
C SER A 23 8.88 -35.66 8.47
N VAL A 24 8.07 -36.38 7.70
CA VAL A 24 7.09 -35.81 6.78
C VAL A 24 5.88 -35.32 7.57
N LEU A 25 5.93 -34.09 8.08
CA LEU A 25 4.73 -33.29 8.31
C LEU A 25 4.59 -32.32 7.14
N HIS A 26 3.88 -32.74 6.09
CA HIS A 26 3.41 -31.83 5.05
C HIS A 26 2.26 -30.98 5.60
N THR A 27 2.58 -29.91 6.31
CA THR A 27 1.73 -28.72 6.28
C THR A 27 2.13 -27.91 5.04
N PRO A 28 1.18 -27.44 4.21
CA PRO A 28 1.55 -26.56 3.12
C PRO A 28 2.19 -25.30 3.72
N PRO A 29 3.43 -24.95 3.36
CA PRO A 29 3.98 -23.67 3.79
C PRO A 29 3.11 -22.60 3.13
N VAL A 30 2.35 -21.86 3.94
CA VAL A 30 1.69 -20.61 3.52
C VAL A 30 2.83 -19.67 3.13
N THR A 31 3.23 -19.79 1.87
CA THR A 31 4.39 -19.16 1.29
C THR A 31 4.01 -17.71 1.03
N GLY A 32 4.26 -16.88 2.02
CA GLY A 32 4.37 -15.43 1.90
C GLY A 32 3.08 -14.69 1.66
N LEU A 33 2.62 -13.97 2.67
CA LEU A 33 1.79 -12.78 2.45
C LEU A 33 2.61 -11.80 1.60
N THR A 34 2.40 -11.83 0.28
CA THR A 34 3.01 -10.88 -0.65
C THR A 34 2.34 -9.52 -0.45
N ILE A 35 2.95 -8.69 0.39
CA ILE A 35 2.51 -7.30 0.60
C ILE A 35 2.83 -6.52 -0.67
N VAL A 36 1.82 -6.29 -1.51
CA VAL A 36 1.96 -5.41 -2.68
C VAL A 36 1.93 -3.96 -2.20
N PRO A 37 3.02 -3.19 -2.34
CA PRO A 37 3.02 -1.79 -1.92
C PRO A 37 2.08 -0.99 -2.84
N SER A 38 0.91 -0.62 -2.30
CA SER A 38 -0.01 0.26 -2.99
C SER A 38 0.20 1.71 -2.57
N ARG A 39 0.30 2.62 -3.54
CA ARG A 39 0.35 4.07 -3.26
C ARG A 39 -1.08 4.56 -3.02
N GLY A 40 -1.31 5.14 -1.84
CA GLY A 40 -2.57 5.78 -1.49
C GLY A 40 -2.87 7.04 -2.31
N PHE A 41 -4.02 7.65 -2.06
CA PHE A 41 -4.46 8.87 -2.73
C PHE A 41 -3.83 10.11 -2.09
N LYS A 42 -3.35 11.05 -2.92
CA LYS A 42 -3.01 12.40 -2.43
C LYS A 42 -4.27 13.26 -2.39
N VAL A 43 -4.62 13.76 -1.21
CA VAL A 43 -5.80 14.61 -1.03
C VAL A 43 -5.50 16.05 -1.46
N PHE A 44 -6.38 16.66 -2.24
CA PHE A 44 -6.28 18.04 -2.71
C PHE A 44 -7.64 18.75 -2.64
N GLY A 45 -7.66 20.08 -2.50
CA GLY A 45 -8.90 20.85 -2.65
C GLY A 45 -9.46 20.78 -4.07
N LYS A 46 -8.63 21.07 -5.06
CA LYS A 46 -8.96 20.95 -6.49
C LYS A 46 -8.16 19.83 -7.15
N VAL A 47 -8.86 18.82 -7.63
CA VAL A 47 -8.26 17.68 -8.34
C VAL A 47 -7.98 18.07 -9.79
N ARG A 48 -6.82 17.66 -10.35
CA ARG A 48 -6.42 17.99 -11.72
C ARG A 48 -5.79 16.80 -12.44
N LYS A 49 -6.01 16.69 -13.75
CA LYS A 49 -5.30 15.71 -14.58
C LYS A 49 -3.83 16.09 -14.71
N ARG A 50 -2.94 15.10 -14.65
CA ARG A 50 -1.48 15.27 -14.85
C ARG A 50 -0.98 14.62 -16.14
N CYS A 51 -1.81 13.80 -16.76
CA CYS A 51 -1.48 12.92 -17.87
C CYS A 51 -2.70 12.71 -18.77
N LYS A 52 -2.49 12.18 -19.97
CA LYS A 52 -3.57 11.86 -20.92
C LYS A 52 -4.49 10.73 -20.42
N ASP A 53 -3.91 9.73 -19.75
CA ASP A 53 -4.62 8.55 -19.24
C ASP A 53 -5.37 8.82 -17.92
N CYS A 54 -5.26 10.04 -17.40
CA CYS A 54 -5.86 10.45 -16.14
C CYS A 54 -7.35 10.75 -16.38
N TYR A 55 -8.22 10.19 -15.55
CA TYR A 55 -9.67 10.32 -15.68
C TYR A 55 -10.36 10.62 -14.35
N PHE A 56 -11.46 11.35 -14.43
CA PHE A 56 -12.23 11.73 -13.26
C PHE A 56 -13.32 10.71 -12.97
N VAL A 57 -13.51 10.42 -11.69
CA VAL A 57 -14.61 9.57 -11.20
C VAL A 57 -15.16 10.20 -9.94
N THR A 58 -16.48 10.28 -9.83
CA THR A 58 -17.15 10.69 -8.60
C THR A 58 -17.57 9.43 -7.84
N ARG A 59 -17.15 9.31 -6.57
CA ARG A 59 -17.54 8.23 -5.64
C ARG A 59 -17.76 8.84 -4.28
N ASP A 60 -18.73 8.37 -3.50
CA ASP A 60 -18.96 8.82 -2.11
C ASP A 60 -19.01 10.35 -1.96
N GLN A 61 -19.61 11.02 -2.94
CA GLN A 61 -19.73 12.50 -3.05
C GLN A 61 -18.38 13.24 -3.11
N ARG A 62 -17.29 12.56 -3.48
CA ARG A 62 -15.96 13.14 -3.70
C ARG A 62 -15.52 12.91 -5.14
N LEU A 63 -14.70 13.83 -5.66
CA LEU A 63 -14.09 13.70 -6.97
C LEU A 63 -12.71 13.03 -6.85
N TYR A 64 -12.45 12.05 -7.70
CA TYR A 64 -11.19 11.32 -7.78
C TYR A 64 -10.56 11.56 -9.14
N ASN A 65 -9.24 11.63 -9.17
CA ASN A 65 -8.47 11.46 -10.41
C ASN A 65 -7.73 10.12 -10.31
N LEU A 66 -8.07 9.21 -11.22
CA LEU A 66 -7.46 7.89 -11.35
C LEU A 66 -6.59 7.85 -12.60
N CYS A 67 -5.55 7.04 -12.54
CA CYS A 67 -4.65 6.81 -13.66
C CYS A 67 -4.26 5.33 -13.69
N LYS A 68 -4.39 4.69 -14.85
CA LYS A 68 -4.00 3.29 -15.04
C LYS A 68 -2.47 3.15 -15.13
N THR A 69 -1.83 4.09 -15.82
CA THR A 69 -0.40 4.11 -16.14
C THR A 69 0.47 4.45 -14.94
N PHE A 70 0.12 5.51 -14.19
CA PHE A 70 0.95 6.03 -13.11
C PHE A 70 0.19 6.16 -11.79
N GLN A 71 0.52 5.31 -10.83
CA GLN A 71 -0.09 5.30 -9.49
C GLN A 71 0.12 6.63 -8.72
N LYS A 72 1.22 7.36 -8.99
CA LYS A 72 1.51 8.67 -8.38
C LYS A 72 0.50 9.78 -8.72
N HIS A 73 -0.33 9.57 -9.76
CA HIS A 73 -1.33 10.55 -10.19
C HIS A 73 -2.66 10.41 -9.44
N LYS A 74 -2.85 9.36 -8.64
CA LYS A 74 -4.03 9.16 -7.80
C LYS A 74 -4.25 10.36 -6.87
N GLN A 75 -5.38 11.04 -7.05
CA GLN A 75 -5.78 12.18 -6.23
C GLN A 75 -7.23 12.02 -5.79
N MET A 76 -7.55 12.58 -4.63
CA MET A 76 -8.91 12.63 -4.07
C MET A 76 -9.22 14.07 -3.66
N SER A 77 -10.45 14.55 -3.90
CA SER A 77 -10.90 15.83 -3.39
C SER A 77 -11.07 15.75 -1.87
N ILE A 78 -10.80 16.86 -1.18
CA ILE A 78 -11.20 17.01 0.22
C ILE A 78 -12.72 16.80 0.30
N ARG A 79 -13.18 16.01 1.27
CA ARG A 79 -14.60 16.00 1.64
C ARG A 79 -14.82 17.10 2.63
N HIS A 80 -15.70 18.02 2.28
CA HIS A 80 -16.23 18.93 3.27
C HIS A 80 -17.02 18.11 4.28
N THR A 81 -16.68 18.23 5.55
CA THR A 81 -17.52 17.65 6.59
C THR A 81 -18.88 18.29 6.48
N ASP A 82 -19.90 17.46 6.59
CA ASP A 82 -21.26 17.92 6.55
C ASP A 82 -21.56 18.62 7.87
N LYS A 83 -21.18 19.89 7.99
CA LYS A 83 -21.41 20.72 9.19
C LYS A 83 -22.89 20.83 9.56
N ALA A 84 -23.80 20.41 8.67
CA ALA A 84 -25.24 20.40 8.87
C ALA A 84 -25.76 19.22 9.71
N TYR A 85 -24.95 18.19 10.02
CA TYR A 85 -25.39 17.03 10.82
C TYR A 85 -24.82 16.98 12.23
N TYR A 86 -24.26 18.08 12.75
CA TYR A 86 -24.35 18.25 14.20
C TYR A 86 -25.84 18.40 14.48
N ILE A 87 -26.50 17.27 14.69
CA ILE A 87 -27.83 17.29 15.24
C ILE A 87 -27.67 18.12 16.50
N LEU A 88 -28.34 19.28 16.55
CA LEU A 88 -28.51 20.05 17.77
C LEU A 88 -29.44 19.26 18.73
N THR A 89 -29.30 17.93 18.81
CA THR A 89 -30.09 17.04 19.68
C THR A 89 -29.83 17.30 21.15
N GLY A 90 -28.80 18.09 21.48
CA GLY A 90 -28.48 18.49 22.85
C GLY A 90 -28.91 19.91 23.24
N VAL A 91 -29.48 20.71 22.35
CA VAL A 91 -29.91 22.08 22.71
C VAL A 91 -31.42 22.17 22.62
N GLN A 92 -32.09 21.73 23.69
CA GLN A 92 -33.46 22.17 23.91
C GLN A 92 -33.44 23.70 23.99
N GLN A 93 -33.86 24.39 22.93
CA GLN A 93 -34.13 25.83 22.97
C GLN A 93 -35.44 26.05 23.74
N LYS A 94 -35.42 25.81 25.05
CA LYS A 94 -36.49 26.26 25.94
C LYS A 94 -36.31 27.77 26.13
N LYS A 95 -37.41 28.53 26.09
CA LYS A 95 -37.41 29.98 26.33
C LYS A 95 -36.78 30.36 27.69
N GLN A 96 -36.88 29.46 28.67
CA GLN A 96 -36.30 29.62 29.99
C GLN A 96 -35.62 28.30 30.40
N ARG A 97 -34.39 28.39 30.90
CA ARG A 97 -33.64 27.26 31.47
C ARG A 97 -34.12 27.04 32.90
N GLU A 98 -34.41 25.80 33.27
CA GLU A 98 -34.97 25.36 34.57
C GLU A 98 -33.97 25.46 35.74
N TRP A 99 -33.03 26.41 35.72
CA TRP A 99 -32.19 26.67 36.90
C TRP A 99 -33.00 27.37 37.99
#